data_AF-A0AAD5IYA6-F1
#
_entry.id   AF-A0AAD5IYA6-F1
#
_cell.length_a   1.000
_cell.length_b   1.000
_cell.length_c   1.000
_cell.angle_alpha   90.00
_cell.angle_beta   90.00
_cell.angle_gamma   90.00
#
_symmetry.space_group_name_H-M   'P 1'
#
loop_
_entity.id
_entity.type
_entity.pdbx_description
1 polymer ?
#
loop_
_entity_poly.entity_id
_entity_poly.type
_entity_poly.pdbx_seq_one_letter_code
_entity_poly.pdbx_strand_id
1 'polypeptide(L)'
;MVKIPAPTLSTGRSWFKYFQYEEGRDSPGEARNVILVVITLIAAVTFQAGVNPPGGVWQDNSDGHVTGRAIYASQSTAYYVFLISNTVALSTCILVIVSLINFHSISKLGLRLGLCW
;
A
#
# COMPACT_ATOMS: atom_id res chain seq x y z
N MET A 1 26.09 -15.83 -39.48
CA MET A 1 26.13 -15.22 -38.13
C MET A 1 24.85 -14.42 -37.95
N VAL A 2 23.88 -14.98 -37.24
CA VAL A 2 22.61 -14.31 -36.92
C VAL A 2 22.89 -13.26 -35.85
N LYS A 3 22.75 -11.98 -36.20
CA LYS A 3 22.94 -10.86 -35.28
C LYS A 3 21.66 -10.70 -34.46
N ILE A 4 21.64 -11.33 -33.29
CA ILE A 4 20.54 -11.19 -32.32
C ILE A 4 20.59 -9.74 -31.78
N PRO A 5 19.56 -8.91 -32.01
CA PRO A 5 19.55 -7.56 -31.45
C PRO A 5 19.35 -7.65 -29.93
N ALA A 6 20.18 -6.92 -29.19
CA ALA A 6 20.09 -6.85 -27.73
C ALA A 6 18.74 -6.23 -27.30
N PRO A 7 18.10 -6.74 -26.23
CA PRO A 7 16.86 -6.18 -25.72
C PRO A 7 17.14 -4.78 -25.18
N THR A 8 16.53 -3.76 -25.77
CA THR A 8 16.59 -2.40 -25.28
C THR A 8 15.81 -2.33 -23.97
N LEU A 9 16.49 -1.88 -22.91
CA LEU A 9 16.00 -1.73 -21.54
C LEU A 9 14.96 -0.58 -21.41
N SER A 10 14.08 -0.42 -22.40
CA SER A 10 13.11 0.69 -22.55
C SER A 10 11.68 0.29 -22.18
N THR A 11 11.41 -1.01 -22.04
CA THR A 11 10.06 -1.58 -21.86
C THR A 11 9.36 -1.10 -20.59
N GLY A 12 10.11 -0.82 -19.51
CA GLY A 12 9.52 -0.38 -18.25
C GLY A 12 8.80 0.97 -18.38
N ARG A 13 9.36 1.91 -19.16
CA ARG A 13 8.81 3.27 -19.27
C ARG A 13 7.60 3.35 -20.22
N SER A 14 7.54 2.47 -21.22
CA SER A 14 6.41 2.42 -22.16
C SER A 14 5.14 1.86 -21.51
N TRP A 15 5.27 0.91 -20.58
CA TRP A 15 4.12 0.29 -19.95
C TRP A 15 3.42 1.22 -18.94
N PHE A 16 4.18 2.06 -18.22
CA PHE A 16 3.61 3.11 -17.34
C PHE A 16 2.77 4.14 -18.09
N LYS A 17 3.01 4.39 -19.40
CA LYS A 17 2.16 5.31 -20.17
C LYS A 17 0.71 4.84 -20.27
N TYR A 18 0.46 3.53 -20.19
CA TYR A 18 -0.89 2.98 -20.16
C TYR A 18 -1.59 3.17 -18.80
N PHE A 19 -0.83 3.42 -17.73
CA PHE A 19 -1.37 3.71 -16.39
C PHE A 19 -1.42 5.20 -16.07
N GLN A 20 -0.99 6.07 -16.99
CA GLN A 20 -1.15 7.50 -16.78
C GLN A 20 -2.63 7.84 -16.85
N TYR A 21 -3.10 8.51 -15.80
CA TYR A 21 -4.44 9.08 -15.74
C TYR A 21 -4.61 10.09 -16.88
N GLU A 22 -5.54 9.80 -17.80
CA GLU A 22 -5.94 10.73 -18.84
C GLU A 22 -7.20 11.47 -18.38
N GLU A 23 -7.05 12.74 -18.01
CA GLU A 23 -8.12 13.62 -17.50
C GLU A 23 -9.33 13.72 -18.45
N GLY A 24 -9.14 13.43 -19.74
CA GLY A 24 -10.21 13.43 -20.76
C GLY A 24 -10.94 12.09 -20.99
N ARG A 25 -10.40 10.96 -20.52
CA ARG A 25 -11.04 9.63 -20.66
C ARG A 25 -11.59 9.11 -19.34
N ASP A 26 -10.93 9.42 -18.22
CA ASP A 26 -11.23 8.84 -16.93
C ASP A 26 -11.90 9.85 -16.00
N SER A 27 -13.13 9.54 -15.58
CA SER A 27 -13.84 10.37 -14.59
C SER A 27 -13.09 10.36 -13.26
N PRO A 28 -13.03 11.48 -12.51
CA PRO A 28 -12.39 11.52 -11.19
C PRO A 28 -12.97 10.49 -10.20
N GLY A 29 -14.19 10.00 -10.43
CA GLY A 29 -14.77 8.90 -9.66
C GLY A 29 -14.13 7.53 -9.94
N GLU A 30 -13.76 7.25 -11.19
CA GLU A 30 -13.14 5.97 -11.59
C GLU A 30 -11.68 5.89 -11.15
N ALA A 31 -10.91 6.96 -11.35
CA ALA A 31 -9.54 7.05 -10.85
C ALA A 31 -9.47 6.84 -9.33
N ARG A 32 -10.40 7.45 -8.60
CA ARG A 32 -10.53 7.27 -7.16
C ARG A 32 -10.87 5.83 -6.76
N ASN A 33 -11.74 5.14 -7.51
CA ASN A 33 -12.06 3.74 -7.25
C ASN A 33 -10.80 2.85 -7.42
N VAL A 34 -10.04 3.06 -8.49
CA VAL A 34 -8.77 2.35 -8.73
C VAL A 34 -7.78 2.61 -7.60
N ILE A 35 -7.60 3.87 -7.19
CA ILE A 35 -6.70 4.25 -6.09
C ILE A 35 -7.14 3.58 -4.77
N LEU A 36 -8.44 3.56 -4.46
CA LEU A 36 -8.95 2.89 -3.25
C LEU A 36 -8.63 1.39 -3.24
N VAL A 37 -8.79 0.70 -4.38
CA VAL A 37 -8.46 -0.73 -4.50
C VAL A 37 -6.97 -0.96 -4.28
N VAL A 38 -6.11 -0.16 -4.93
CA VAL A 38 -4.65 -0.26 -4.80
C VAL A 38 -4.22 -0.03 -3.35
N ILE A 39 -4.75 0.99 -2.68
CA ILE A 39 -4.40 1.29 -1.29
C ILE A 39 -4.89 0.20 -0.34
N THR A 40 -6.09 -0.34 -0.55
CA THR A 40 -6.62 -1.45 0.25
C THR A 40 -5.76 -2.70 0.10
N LEU A 41 -5.27 -2.99 -1.11
CA LEU A 41 -4.34 -4.08 -1.38
C LEU A 41 -3.02 -3.88 -0.61
N ILE A 42 -2.43 -2.68 -0.67
CA ILE A 42 -1.20 -2.35 0.05
C ILE A 42 -1.41 -2.52 1.56
N ALA A 43 -2.52 -1.99 2.09
CA ALA A 43 -2.86 -2.13 3.49
C ALA A 43 -2.97 -3.61 3.91
N ALA A 44 -3.60 -4.45 3.09
CA ALA A 44 -3.73 -5.88 3.35
C ALA A 44 -2.37 -6.60 3.35
N VAL A 45 -1.50 -6.33 2.37
CA VAL A 45 -0.13 -6.91 2.31
C VAL A 45 0.69 -6.48 3.53
N THR A 46 0.59 -5.20 3.89
CA THR A 46 1.30 -4.59 5.03
C THR A 46 0.82 -5.19 6.35
N PHE A 47 -0.49 -5.40 6.49
CA PHE A 47 -1.11 -6.08 7.64
C PHE A 47 -0.67 -7.53 7.75
N GLN A 48 -0.67 -8.29 6.65
CA GLN A 48 -0.19 -9.68 6.63
C GLN A 48 1.27 -9.78 7.07
N ALA A 49 2.13 -8.88 6.62
CA ALA A 49 3.53 -8.82 7.03
C ALA A 49 3.72 -8.37 8.50
N GLY A 50 2.78 -7.61 9.04
CA GLY A 50 2.78 -7.17 10.44
C GLY A 50 2.30 -8.25 11.41
N VAL A 51 1.23 -8.99 11.07
CA VAL A 51 0.70 -10.07 11.92
C VAL A 51 1.55 -11.34 11.88
N ASN A 52 2.18 -11.61 10.74
CA ASN A 52 3.11 -12.72 10.56
C ASN A 52 4.50 -12.17 10.23
N PRO A 53 5.26 -11.67 11.23
CA PRO A 53 6.60 -11.19 10.98
C PRO A 53 7.46 -12.33 10.41
N PRO A 54 8.10 -12.14 9.24
CA PRO A 54 8.95 -13.15 8.64
C PRO A 54 10.09 -13.48 9.61
N GLY A 55 10.16 -14.74 10.03
CA GLY A 55 11.06 -15.19 11.09
C GLY A 55 10.33 -15.87 12.25
N GLY A 56 9.02 -15.65 12.40
CA GLY A 56 8.24 -16.24 13.50
C GLY A 56 8.46 -15.53 14.83
N VAL A 57 7.78 -16.01 15.87
CA VAL A 57 7.94 -15.54 17.25
C VAL A 57 8.74 -16.56 18.05
N TRP A 58 9.56 -16.11 18.98
CA TRP A 58 10.22 -17.03 19.92
C TRP A 58 9.12 -17.72 20.73
N GLN A 59 9.06 -19.06 20.63
CA GLN A 59 8.10 -19.90 21.35
C GLN A 59 8.64 -20.45 22.68
N ASP A 60 9.92 -20.22 22.96
CA ASP A 60 10.60 -20.72 24.16
C ASP A 60 11.40 -19.59 24.85
N ASN A 61 11.67 -19.79 26.14
CA ASN A 61 12.29 -18.84 27.05
C ASN A 61 13.77 -19.17 27.31
N SER A 62 14.49 -19.62 26.28
CA SER A 62 15.89 -20.08 26.33
C SER A 62 16.86 -19.08 25.66
N ASP A 63 18.13 -19.07 26.09
CA ASP A 63 19.23 -18.22 25.58
C ASP A 63 19.02 -16.69 25.61
N GLY A 64 18.32 -16.18 26.65
CA GLY A 64 18.16 -14.73 26.85
C GLY A 64 17.09 -14.09 25.95
N HIS A 65 16.27 -14.91 25.28
CA HIS A 65 15.12 -14.47 24.51
C HIS A 65 13.82 -14.70 25.31
N VAL A 66 12.89 -13.75 25.20
CA VAL A 66 11.59 -13.78 25.89
C VAL A 66 10.52 -14.21 24.89
N THR A 67 9.71 -15.20 25.28
CA THR A 67 8.59 -15.72 24.50
C THR A 67 7.64 -14.59 24.08
N GLY A 68 7.19 -14.61 22.82
CA GLY A 68 6.30 -13.58 22.26
C GLY A 68 7.02 -12.38 21.65
N ARG A 69 8.36 -12.35 21.69
CA ARG A 69 9.16 -11.39 20.91
C ARG A 69 9.43 -11.99 19.51
N ALA A 70 9.30 -11.19 18.45
CA ALA A 70 9.62 -11.64 17.09
C ALA A 70 11.07 -12.14 17.02
N ILE A 71 11.32 -13.25 16.31
CA ILE A 71 12.65 -13.88 16.19
C ILE A 71 13.69 -12.90 15.61
N TYR A 72 13.24 -11.97 14.79
CA TYR A 72 14.03 -10.86 14.24
C TYR A 72 14.50 -9.82 15.28
N ALA A 73 14.04 -9.88 16.52
CA ALA A 73 14.45 -8.95 17.59
C ALA A 73 15.92 -9.08 18.01
N SER A 74 16.63 -10.11 17.53
CA SER A 74 18.08 -10.25 17.70
C SER A 74 18.87 -9.19 16.90
N GLN A 75 18.33 -8.68 15.78
CA GLN A 75 18.84 -7.50 15.07
C GLN A 75 17.90 -6.30 15.26
N SER A 76 18.13 -5.56 16.36
CA SER A 76 17.30 -4.43 16.79
C SER A 76 17.10 -3.36 15.72
N THR A 77 18.15 -2.94 15.00
CA THR A 77 18.07 -1.83 14.03
C THR A 77 17.18 -2.15 12.82
N ALA A 78 17.37 -3.29 12.17
CA ALA A 78 16.59 -3.68 11.00
C ALA A 78 15.11 -3.94 11.35
N TYR A 79 14.87 -4.51 12.53
CA TYR A 79 13.53 -4.75 13.05
C TYR A 79 12.75 -3.45 13.31
N TYR A 80 13.37 -2.45 13.96
CA TYR A 80 12.73 -1.14 14.18
C TYR A 80 12.46 -0.39 12.88
N VAL A 81 13.38 -0.41 11.91
CA VAL A 81 13.18 0.24 10.62
C VAL A 81 12.03 -0.42 9.85
N PHE A 82 11.96 -1.75 9.85
CA PHE A 82 10.86 -2.50 9.24
C PHE A 82 9.51 -2.16 9.89
N LEU A 83 9.44 -2.17 11.23
CA LEU A 83 8.21 -1.85 11.97
C LEU A 83 7.74 -0.41 11.73
N ILE A 84 8.65 0.56 11.81
CA ILE A 84 8.32 1.98 11.60
C ILE A 84 7.87 2.19 10.15
N SER A 85 8.59 1.63 9.17
CA SER A 85 8.23 1.75 7.75
C SER A 85 6.85 1.15 7.47
N ASN A 86 6.57 -0.05 7.98
CA ASN A 86 5.27 -0.73 7.82
C ASN A 86 4.13 0.08 8.49
N THR A 87 4.38 0.63 9.68
CA THR A 87 3.40 1.48 10.39
C THR A 87 3.13 2.80 9.66
N VAL A 88 4.16 3.43 9.10
CA VAL A 88 4.01 4.64 8.28
C VAL A 88 3.27 4.33 6.98
N ALA A 89 3.57 3.22 6.32
CA ALA A 89 2.84 2.78 5.13
C ALA A 89 1.35 2.51 5.44
N LEU A 90 1.05 1.85 6.56
CA LEU A 90 -0.33 1.59 6.98
C LEU A 90 -1.07 2.90 7.31
N SER A 91 -0.46 3.78 8.10
CA SER A 91 -1.07 5.06 8.49
C SER A 91 -1.34 5.96 7.28
N THR A 92 -0.38 6.08 6.36
CA THR A 92 -0.58 6.81 5.10
C THR A 92 -1.69 6.20 4.24
N CYS A 93 -1.76 4.87 4.11
CA CYS A 93 -2.86 4.20 3.41
C CYS A 93 -4.23 4.53 4.04
N ILE A 94 -4.33 4.47 5.37
CA ILE A 94 -5.57 4.78 6.10
C ILE A 94 -5.96 6.24 5.90
N LEU A 95 -5.02 7.19 6.01
CA LEU A 95 -5.29 8.61 5.79
C LEU A 95 -5.83 8.89 4.39
N VAL A 96 -5.26 8.25 3.35
CA VAL A 96 -5.74 8.42 1.98
C VAL A 96 -7.13 7.78 1.81
N ILE A 97 -7.38 6.58 2.35
CA ILE A 97 -8.72 5.96 2.32
C ILE A 97 -9.75 6.87 3.01
N VAL A 98 -9.46 7.36 4.21
CA VAL A 98 -10.35 8.24 4.97
C VAL A 98 -10.59 9.55 4.22
N SER A 99 -9.55 10.16 3.64
CA SER A 99 -9.67 11.38 2.84
C SER A 99 -10.58 11.17 1.62
N LEU A 100 -10.38 10.05 0.90
CA LEU A 100 -11.20 9.69 -0.26
C LEU A 100 -12.66 9.40 0.12
N ILE A 101 -12.91 8.71 1.24
CA ILE A 101 -14.28 8.45 1.73
C ILE A 101 -14.97 9.76 2.17
N ASN A 102 -14.27 10.63 2.90
CA ASN A 102 -14.83 11.90 3.36
C ASN A 102 -15.20 12.82 2.18
N PHE A 103 -14.35 12.91 1.17
CA PHE A 103 -14.65 13.68 -0.05
C PHE A 103 -15.91 13.18 -0.77
N HIS A 104 -16.14 11.86 -0.79
CA HIS A 104 -17.40 11.26 -1.30
C HIS A 104 -18.61 11.59 -0.47
N SER A 105 -18.46 11.49 0.85
CA SER A 105 -19.55 11.65 1.79
C SER A 105 -20.04 13.08 1.73
N ILE A 106 -19.12 14.05 1.74
CA ILE A 106 -19.42 15.48 1.64
C ILE A 106 -20.03 15.82 0.27
N SER A 107 -19.49 15.30 -0.84
CA SER A 107 -20.06 15.55 -2.18
C SER A 107 -21.46 14.93 -2.35
N LYS A 108 -21.70 13.72 -1.83
CA LYS A 108 -23.03 13.10 -1.84
C LYS A 108 -24.02 13.81 -0.91
N LEU A 109 -23.58 14.29 0.25
CA LEU A 109 -24.44 15.03 1.19
C LEU A 109 -24.82 16.40 0.62
N GLY A 110 -23.86 17.11 0.00
CA GLY A 110 -24.08 18.38 -0.68
C GLY A 110 -25.01 18.26 -1.89
N LEU A 111 -24.86 17.21 -2.71
CA LEU A 111 -25.75 16.95 -3.84
C LEU A 111 -27.17 16.59 -3.39
N ARG A 112 -27.32 15.84 -2.28
CA ARG A 112 -28.64 15.49 -1.71
C ARG A 112 -29.37 16.68 -1.09
N LEU A 113 -28.65 17.62 -0.49
CA LEU A 113 -29.24 18.86 0.03
C LEU A 113 -29.59 19.86 -1.09
N GLY A 114 -28.80 19.91 -2.16
CA GLY A 114 -29.06 20.76 -3.33
C GLY A 114 -30.20 20.29 -4.25
N LEU A 115 -30.52 19.00 -4.26
CA LEU A 115 -31.72 18.45 -4.94
C LEU A 115 -33.01 18.57 -4.09
N CYS A 116 -32.90 19.02 -2.84
CA CYS A 116 -34.02 19.19 -1.92
C CYS A 116 -34.53 20.64 -1.84
N TRP A 117 -34.04 21.54 -2.72
CA TRP A 117 -34.44 22.95 -2.86
C TRP A 117 -34.92 23.25 -4.27
#